data_AF-A0A9R1WZ44-F1
#
_entry.id   AF-A0A9R1WZ44-F1
#
_cell.length_a   1.000
_cell.length_b   1.000
_cell.length_c   1.000
_cell.angle_alpha   90.00
_cell.angle_beta   90.00
_cell.angle_gamma   90.00
#
_symmetry.space_group_name_H-M   'P 1'
#
loop_
_entity.id
_entity.type
_entity.pdbx_description
1 polymer ?
#
loop_
_entity_poly.entity_id
_entity_poly.type
_entity_poly.pdbx_seq_one_letter_code
_entity_poly.pdbx_strand_id
1 'polypeptide(L)'
;MADILGVTDHLNTILQRKDQDIINAMNRVSSSKKEIQEIRDVGWEPLLEKVTLFCAKNEVKVVDLEDEYYNGYSRRRGSQVNNLHHYQVDVFKEVIDMQLHRGGPS
;
A
#
# COMPACT_ATOMS: atom_id res chain seq x y z
N MET A 1 -52.85 4.95 -9.22
CA MET A 1 -52.94 3.87 -8.22
C MET A 1 -51.82 2.91 -8.56
N ALA A 2 -50.82 2.77 -7.69
CA ALA A 2 -49.75 1.80 -7.93
C ALA A 2 -50.28 0.40 -7.60
N ASP A 3 -50.17 -0.54 -8.53
CA ASP A 3 -50.52 -1.94 -8.29
C ASP A 3 -49.38 -2.62 -7.49
N ILE A 4 -49.72 -3.64 -6.71
CA ILE A 4 -48.80 -4.39 -5.84
C ILE A 4 -47.60 -4.92 -6.63
N LEU A 5 -47.84 -5.32 -7.89
CA LEU A 5 -46.78 -5.77 -8.80
C LEU A 5 -45.76 -4.66 -9.10
N GLY A 6 -46.23 -3.44 -9.39
CA GLY A 6 -45.34 -2.31 -9.66
C GLY A 6 -44.50 -1.89 -8.45
N VAL A 7 -45.05 -2.01 -7.23
CA VAL A 7 -44.29 -1.78 -5.99
C VAL A 7 -43.23 -2.87 -5.80
N THR A 8 -43.59 -4.14 -6.06
CA THR A 8 -42.69 -5.28 -5.93
C THR A 8 -41.52 -5.20 -6.91
N ASP A 9 -41.77 -4.86 -8.17
CA ASP A 9 -40.74 -4.73 -9.21
C ASP A 9 -39.76 -3.59 -8.92
N HIS A 10 -40.27 -2.47 -8.40
CA HIS A 10 -39.44 -1.34 -8.00
C HIS A 10 -38.51 -1.70 -6.84
N LEU A 11 -39.04 -2.37 -5.81
CA LEU A 11 -38.24 -2.88 -4.69
C LEU A 11 -37.17 -3.86 -5.15
N ASN A 12 -37.54 -4.81 -6.02
CA ASN A 12 -36.61 -5.80 -6.57
C ASN A 12 -35.45 -5.12 -7.33
N THR A 13 -35.75 -4.12 -8.17
CA THR A 13 -34.73 -3.36 -8.91
C THR A 13 -33.76 -2.63 -7.98
N ILE A 14 -34.28 -2.00 -6.92
CA ILE A 14 -33.45 -1.28 -5.94
C ILE A 14 -32.54 -2.26 -5.19
N LEU A 15 -33.07 -3.41 -4.77
CA LEU A 15 -32.30 -4.43 -4.06
C LEU A 15 -31.17 -4.99 -4.93
N GLN A 16 -31.48 -5.38 -6.16
CA GLN A 16 -30.48 -5.89 -7.11
C GLN A 16 -29.36 -4.88 -7.37
N ARG A 17 -29.70 -3.59 -7.52
CA ARG A 17 -28.68 -2.54 -7.70
C ARG A 17 -27.77 -2.42 -6.49
N LYS A 18 -28.31 -2.44 -5.26
CA LYS A 18 -27.50 -2.39 -4.04
C LYS A 18 -26.54 -3.58 -3.95
N ASP A 19 -27.02 -4.78 -4.27
CA ASP A 19 -26.17 -5.98 -4.26
C ASP A 19 -25.05 -5.86 -5.28
N GLN A 20 -25.35 -5.38 -6.49
CA GLN A 20 -24.34 -5.15 -7.52
C GLN A 20 -23.32 -4.08 -7.10
N ASP A 21 -23.76 -2.99 -6.48
CA ASP A 21 -22.90 -1.92 -5.99
C ASP A 21 -21.94 -2.44 -4.90
N ILE A 22 -22.42 -3.32 -4.01
CA ILE A 22 -21.59 -4.00 -2.99
C ILE A 22 -20.55 -4.90 -3.66
N ILE A 23 -20.96 -5.73 -4.62
CA ILE A 23 -20.04 -6.60 -5.36
C ILE A 23 -18.97 -5.78 -6.07
N ASN A 24 -19.36 -4.69 -6.73
CA ASN A 24 -18.45 -3.78 -7.41
C ASN A 24 -17.44 -3.16 -6.44
N ALA A 25 -17.89 -2.71 -5.27
CA ALA A 25 -17.02 -2.17 -4.23
C ALA A 25 -16.01 -3.23 -3.73
N MET A 26 -16.46 -4.45 -3.46
CA MET A 26 -15.60 -5.56 -3.04
C MET A 26 -14.55 -5.92 -4.09
N ASN A 27 -14.94 -5.92 -5.37
CA ASN A 27 -14.01 -6.15 -6.48
C ASN A 27 -12.95 -5.04 -6.56
N ARG A 28 -13.35 -3.77 -6.39
CA ARG A 28 -12.41 -2.64 -6.36
C ARG A 28 -11.42 -2.77 -5.20
N VAL A 29 -11.89 -3.08 -3.99
CA VAL A 29 -11.01 -3.31 -2.83
C VAL A 29 -10.04 -4.46 -3.09
N SER A 30 -10.51 -5.56 -3.68
CA SER A 30 -9.67 -6.72 -3.99
C SER A 30 -8.61 -6.40 -5.05
N SER A 31 -8.97 -5.66 -6.10
CA SER A 31 -8.02 -5.18 -7.12
C SER A 31 -6.97 -4.26 -6.51
N SER A 32 -7.37 -3.28 -5.71
CA SER A 32 -6.43 -2.36 -5.05
C SER A 32 -5.50 -3.09 -4.08
N LYS A 33 -5.98 -4.10 -3.35
CA LYS A 33 -5.10 -4.94 -2.50
C LYS A 33 -4.03 -5.67 -3.33
N LYS A 34 -4.39 -6.20 -4.50
CA LYS A 34 -3.42 -6.84 -5.41
C LYS A 34 -2.37 -5.84 -5.92
N GLU A 35 -2.81 -4.66 -6.35
CA GLU A 35 -1.89 -3.60 -6.80
C GLU A 35 -0.91 -3.19 -5.69
N ILE A 36 -1.39 -3.03 -4.45
CA ILE A 36 -0.52 -2.70 -3.30
C ILE A 36 0.48 -3.84 -3.02
N GLN A 37 0.05 -5.10 -3.14
CA GLN A 37 0.93 -6.26 -3.00
C GLN A 37 2.02 -6.26 -4.08
N GLU A 38 1.67 -5.93 -5.33
CA GLU A 38 2.66 -5.80 -6.41
C GLU A 38 3.69 -4.70 -6.11
N ILE A 39 3.26 -3.55 -5.60
CA ILE A 39 4.19 -2.49 -5.16
C ILE A 39 5.13 -3.02 -4.06
N ARG A 40 4.64 -3.82 -3.12
CA ARG A 40 5.46 -4.42 -2.07
C ARG A 40 6.56 -5.32 -2.63
N ASP A 41 6.20 -6.15 -3.60
CA ASP A 41 7.03 -7.27 -4.03
C ASP A 41 8.06 -6.84 -5.09
N VAL A 42 7.72 -5.88 -5.96
CA VAL A 42 8.61 -5.42 -7.06
C VAL A 42 8.76 -3.89 -7.15
N GLY A 43 8.17 -3.14 -6.22
CA GLY A 43 8.20 -1.67 -6.25
C GLY A 43 9.43 -1.04 -5.59
N TRP A 44 10.29 -1.83 -4.95
CA TRP A 44 11.49 -1.31 -4.28
C TRP A 44 12.52 -0.73 -5.25
N GLU A 45 12.99 -1.49 -6.26
CA GLU A 45 14.01 -0.98 -7.19
C GLU A 45 13.54 0.27 -7.95
N PRO A 46 12.30 0.32 -8.51
CA PRO A 46 11.81 1.52 -9.18
C PRO A 46 11.69 2.74 -8.26
N LEU A 47 11.38 2.54 -6.98
CA LEU A 47 11.34 3.62 -5.99
C LEU A 47 12.74 4.15 -5.70
N LEU A 48 13.68 3.24 -5.46
CA LEU A 48 15.07 3.58 -5.16
C LEU A 48 15.71 4.36 -6.31
N GLU A 49 15.46 3.95 -7.56
CA GLU A 49 15.92 4.66 -8.75
C GLU A 49 15.37 6.11 -8.78
N LYS A 50 14.06 6.28 -8.58
CA LYS A 50 13.42 7.61 -8.56
C LYS A 50 13.98 8.51 -7.46
N VAL A 51 14.19 7.97 -6.26
CA VAL A 51 14.77 8.71 -5.13
C VAL A 51 16.22 9.08 -5.43
N THR A 52 17.01 8.17 -6.00
CA THR A 52 18.40 8.42 -6.38
C THR A 52 18.50 9.53 -7.43
N LEU A 53 17.66 9.49 -8.46
CA LEU A 53 17.57 10.54 -9.49
C LEU A 53 17.15 11.89 -8.89
N PHE A 54 16.17 11.88 -7.97
CA PHE A 54 15.76 13.08 -7.27
C PHE A 54 16.90 13.67 -6.43
N CYS A 55 17.62 12.85 -5.68
CA CYS A 55 18.76 13.29 -4.88
C CYS A 55 19.87 13.87 -5.76
N ALA A 56 20.23 13.18 -6.85
CA ALA A 56 21.22 13.66 -7.81
C ALA A 56 20.84 15.02 -8.41
N LYS A 57 19.57 15.20 -8.78
CA LYS A 57 19.04 16.46 -9.34
C LYS A 57 19.12 17.64 -8.36
N ASN A 58 18.98 17.36 -7.06
CA ASN A 58 18.93 18.39 -6.02
C ASN A 58 20.24 18.47 -5.20
N GLU A 59 21.32 17.87 -5.69
CA GLU A 59 22.63 17.83 -5.02
C GLU A 59 22.58 17.27 -3.58
N VAL A 60 21.60 16.41 -3.31
CA VAL A 60 21.46 15.71 -2.03
C VAL A 60 22.35 14.47 -2.08
N LYS A 61 23.25 14.34 -1.10
CA LYS A 61 24.09 13.15 -0.97
C LYS A 61 23.23 11.93 -0.68
N VAL A 62 23.32 10.91 -1.54
CA VAL A 62 22.72 9.60 -1.31
C VAL A 62 23.55 8.85 -0.27
N VAL A 63 22.85 8.20 0.67
CA VAL A 63 23.47 7.35 1.69
C VAL A 63 24.01 6.07 1.04
N ASP A 64 25.17 5.60 1.49
CA ASP A 64 25.69 4.29 1.06
C ASP A 64 24.79 3.19 1.63
N LEU A 65 24.23 2.37 0.76
CA LEU A 65 23.28 1.32 1.14
C LEU A 65 23.96 0.13 1.82
N GLU A 66 25.26 -0.06 1.61
CA GLU A 66 26.05 -1.13 2.23
C GLU A 66 26.58 -0.72 3.61
N ASP A 67 26.67 0.58 3.90
CA ASP A 67 27.09 1.10 5.19
C ASP A 67 26.11 0.68 6.31
N GLU A 68 26.67 0.60 7.53
CA GLU A 68 25.89 0.34 8.74
C GLU A 68 24.83 1.42 8.95
N TYR A 69 23.60 1.00 9.29
CA TYR A 69 22.54 1.96 9.58
C TYR A 69 22.72 2.58 10.96
N TYR A 70 22.59 3.91 11.02
CA TYR A 70 22.67 4.70 12.25
C TYR A 70 21.40 5.52 12.44
N ASN A 71 20.61 5.19 13.47
CA ASN A 71 19.36 5.90 13.78
C ASN A 71 19.55 7.28 14.45
N GLY A 72 20.78 7.79 14.56
CA GLY A 72 21.10 9.10 15.14
C GLY A 72 21.05 9.18 16.68
N TYR A 73 20.43 8.22 17.38
CA TYR A 73 20.24 8.27 18.84
C TYR A 73 21.30 7.51 19.65
N SER A 74 22.00 6.53 19.05
CA SER A 74 23.04 5.76 19.73
C SER A 74 24.28 5.58 18.85
N ARG A 75 25.35 6.34 19.12
CA ARG A 75 26.68 6.09 18.55
C ARG A 75 27.36 4.82 19.09
N ARG A 76 26.77 4.16 20.11
CA ARG A 76 27.42 3.06 20.86
C ARG A 76 26.85 1.67 20.57
N ARG A 77 25.73 1.59 19.87
CA ARG A 77 25.22 0.35 19.30
C ARG A 77 25.02 0.62 17.82
N GLY A 78 26.04 0.30 17.03
CA GLY A 78 25.84 0.12 15.62
C GLY A 78 24.66 -0.84 15.41
N SER A 79 23.73 -0.47 14.53
CA SER A 79 22.62 -1.38 14.25
C SER A 79 23.21 -2.60 13.54
N GLN A 80 22.74 -3.81 13.85
CA GLN A 80 23.25 -5.03 13.20
C GLN A 80 22.85 -5.12 11.71
N VAL A 81 22.29 -4.05 11.13
CA VAL A 81 21.71 -4.02 9.80
C VAL A 81 22.31 -2.86 9.01
N ASN A 82 22.42 -3.04 7.69
CA ASN A 82 22.88 -1.98 6.79
C ASN A 82 21.71 -1.05 6.41
N ASN A 83 22.05 0.07 5.79
CA ASN A 83 21.06 1.04 5.30
C ASN A 83 20.06 0.40 4.32
N LEU A 84 20.51 -0.52 3.45
CA LEU A 84 19.63 -1.25 2.54
C LEU A 84 18.51 -1.98 3.29
N HIS A 85 18.87 -2.79 4.28
CA HIS A 85 17.90 -3.56 5.06
C HIS A 85 16.91 -2.64 5.77
N HIS A 86 17.43 -1.59 6.42
CA HIS A 86 16.57 -0.66 7.12
C HIS A 86 15.54 -0.01 6.20
N TYR A 87 15.96 0.58 5.08
CA TYR A 87 15.03 1.28 4.20
C TYR A 87 14.12 0.34 3.43
N GLN A 88 14.61 -0.81 2.97
CA GLN A 88 13.81 -1.76 2.18
C GLN A 88 12.84 -2.56 3.04
N VAL A 89 13.30 -3.06 4.18
CA VAL A 89 12.52 -3.99 5.01
C VAL A 89 11.79 -3.23 6.10
N ASP A 90 12.52 -2.55 6.99
CA ASP A 90 11.92 -1.94 8.18
C ASP A 90 11.06 -0.71 7.86
N VAL A 91 11.31 -0.05 6.73
CA VAL A 91 10.55 1.15 6.31
C VAL A 91 9.61 0.83 5.15
N PHE A 92 10.14 0.49 3.97
CA PHE A 92 9.31 0.36 2.77
C PHE A 92 8.29 -0.78 2.87
N LYS A 93 8.75 -2.00 3.18
CA LYS A 93 7.84 -3.16 3.32
C LYS A 93 6.87 -2.98 4.48
N GLU A 94 7.34 -2.52 5.64
CA GLU A 94 6.48 -2.29 6.81
C GLU A 94 5.35 -1.28 6.50
N VAL A 95 5.66 -0.18 5.82
CA VAL A 95 4.65 0.82 5.44
C VAL A 95 3.60 0.24 4.50
N ILE A 96 4.00 -0.58 3.53
CA ILE A 96 3.08 -1.22 2.61
C ILE A 96 2.27 -2.32 3.30
N ASP A 97 2.90 -3.12 4.15
CA ASP A 97 2.25 -4.14 4.96
C ASP A 97 1.18 -3.52 5.86
N MET A 98 1.44 -2.36 6.46
CA MET A 98 0.40 -1.61 7.19
C MET A 98 -0.82 -1.28 6.31
N GLN A 99 -0.62 -0.92 5.03
CA GLN A 99 -1.74 -0.65 4.12
C GLN A 99 -2.53 -1.92 3.76
N LEU A 100 -1.85 -3.06 3.63
CA LEU A 100 -2.47 -4.35 3.33
C LEU A 100 -3.28 -4.89 4.52
N HIS A 101 -2.78 -4.72 5.74
CA HIS A 101 -3.40 -5.25 6.96
C HIS A 101 -4.49 -4.35 7.55
N ARG A 102 -4.52 -3.06 7.22
CA ARG A 102 -5.56 -2.11 7.70
C ARG A 102 -6.99 -2.46 7.21
N GLY A 103 -7.14 -3.46 6.33
CA GLY A 103 -8.43 -3.91 5.80
C GLY A 103 -8.77 -5.38 6.10
N GLY A 104 -8.22 -5.98 7.16
CA GLY A 104 -8.66 -7.28 7.68
C GLY A 104 -9.63 -7.13 8.86
N PRO A 105 -10.71 -7.91 8.95
CA PRO A 105 -11.60 -7.85 10.11
C PRO A 105 -10.86 -8.33 11.36
N SER A 106 -10.95 -7.53 12.43
CA SER A 106 -10.79 -8.02 13.80
C SER A 106 -12.00 -8.87 14.20
#